data_AF-A0A2T5PGJ7-F1
#
_entry.id   AF-A0A2T5PGJ7-F1
#
_cell.length_a   1.000
_cell.length_b   1.000
_cell.length_c   1.000
_cell.angle_alpha   90.00
_cell.angle_beta   90.00
_cell.angle_gamma   90.00
#
_symmetry.space_group_name_H-M   'P 1'
#
loop_
_entity.id
_entity.type
_entity.pdbx_description
1 polymer ?
#
loop_
_entity_poly.entity_id
_entity_poly.type
_entity_poly.pdbx_seq_one_letter_code
_entity_poly.pdbx_strand_id
1 'polypeptide(L)'
;MKPAELRAELKKIMPGYKWTVKSKGSSETFLEAEGIQSSGFNRLSTLRVTWRCINGTATYEAKSAGYGTKSPWKHETKERTLAKALRSLQEHYRRMANDYRSLEQALQAGRASNERPATAADEGEV
;
A
#
# COMPACT_ATOMS: atom_id res chain seq x y z
N MET A 1 -10.02 7.25 22.62
CA MET A 1 -10.49 6.64 21.36
C MET A 1 -11.35 5.45 21.71
N LYS A 2 -12.61 5.43 21.27
CA LYS A 2 -13.51 4.27 21.41
C LYS A 2 -13.57 3.47 20.11
N PRO A 3 -13.93 2.16 20.13
CA PRO A 3 -14.07 1.36 18.91
C PRO A 3 -14.97 1.98 17.84
N ALA A 4 -16.09 2.61 18.25
CA ALA A 4 -17.03 3.26 17.35
C ALA A 4 -16.45 4.51 16.66
N GLU A 5 -15.67 5.31 17.40
CA GLU A 5 -14.98 6.51 16.87
C GLU A 5 -13.95 6.11 15.81
N LEU A 6 -13.09 5.12 16.14
CA LEU A 6 -12.10 4.60 15.20
C LEU A 6 -12.76 4.04 13.93
N ARG A 7 -13.88 3.31 14.08
CA ARG A 7 -14.64 2.81 12.92
C ARG A 7 -15.21 3.94 12.07
N ALA A 8 -15.70 5.01 12.67
CA ALA A 8 -16.26 6.15 11.95
C ALA A 8 -15.17 6.88 11.16
N GLU A 9 -13.99 7.12 11.75
CA GLU A 9 -12.85 7.70 11.05
C GLU A 9 -12.39 6.83 9.87
N LEU A 10 -12.29 5.53 10.08
CA LEU A 10 -11.90 4.57 9.04
C LEU A 10 -12.88 4.56 7.87
N LYS A 11 -14.18 4.58 8.15
CA LYS A 11 -15.22 4.69 7.10
C LYS A 11 -15.14 6.01 6.34
N LYS A 12 -14.78 7.11 7.01
CA LYS A 12 -14.63 8.42 6.38
C LYS A 12 -13.44 8.46 5.41
N ILE A 13 -12.30 7.90 5.81
CA ILE A 13 -11.06 7.97 5.00
C ILE A 13 -11.03 6.87 3.93
N MET A 14 -11.51 5.67 4.26
CA MET A 14 -11.46 4.47 3.40
C MET A 14 -12.85 3.81 3.31
N PRO A 15 -13.83 4.44 2.63
CA PRO A 15 -15.21 3.97 2.57
C PRO A 15 -15.37 2.63 1.83
N GLY A 16 -14.46 2.31 0.91
CA GLY A 16 -14.49 1.06 0.12
C GLY A 16 -14.14 -0.21 0.90
N TYR A 17 -13.80 -0.10 2.19
CA TYR A 17 -13.42 -1.22 3.03
C TYR A 17 -14.52 -1.55 4.03
N LYS A 18 -14.82 -2.84 4.19
CA LYS A 18 -15.65 -3.36 5.28
C LYS A 18 -14.80 -3.45 6.54
N TRP A 19 -15.04 -2.54 7.49
CA TRP A 19 -14.28 -2.42 8.73
C TRP A 19 -14.90 -3.19 9.90
N THR A 20 -14.06 -3.96 10.58
CA THR A 20 -14.32 -4.64 11.86
C THR A 20 -13.31 -4.18 12.89
N VAL A 21 -13.76 -3.67 14.04
CA VAL A 21 -12.89 -3.16 15.12
C VAL A 21 -12.99 -4.07 16.33
N LYS A 22 -11.84 -4.43 16.91
CA LYS A 22 -11.68 -5.26 18.09
C LYS A 22 -10.81 -4.52 19.10
N SER A 23 -11.20 -4.54 20.37
CA SER A 23 -10.30 -4.17 21.47
C SER A 23 -9.41 -5.36 21.82
N LYS A 24 -8.13 -5.10 22.07
CA LYS A 24 -7.17 -6.13 22.51
C LYS A 24 -6.54 -5.64 23.81
N GLY A 25 -6.90 -6.26 24.93
CA GLY A 25 -6.57 -5.73 26.26
C GLY A 25 -7.52 -4.59 26.65
N SER A 26 -7.01 -3.57 27.37
CA SER A 26 -7.80 -2.39 27.70
C SER A 26 -8.15 -1.58 26.45
N SER A 27 -9.45 -1.40 26.19
CA SER A 27 -9.95 -0.56 25.09
C SER A 27 -9.50 0.90 25.18
N GLU A 28 -8.92 1.32 26.30
CA GLU A 28 -8.39 2.66 26.51
C GLU A 28 -7.00 2.87 25.88
N THR A 29 -6.22 1.80 25.73
CA THR A 29 -4.82 1.89 25.29
C THR A 29 -4.56 1.23 23.95
N PHE A 30 -5.42 0.30 23.52
CA PHE A 30 -5.21 -0.45 22.29
C PHE A 30 -6.51 -0.81 21.57
N LEU A 31 -6.58 -0.49 20.28
CA LEU A 31 -7.64 -0.90 19.37
C LEU A 31 -7.04 -1.46 18.07
N GLU A 32 -7.62 -2.51 17.54
CA GLU A 32 -7.25 -3.10 16.26
C GLU A 32 -8.47 -3.12 15.33
N ALA A 33 -8.30 -2.60 14.13
CA ALA A 33 -9.30 -2.59 13.08
C ALA A 33 -8.79 -3.37 11.88
N GLU A 34 -9.63 -4.26 11.34
CA GLU A 34 -9.38 -4.97 10.10
C GLU A 34 -10.38 -4.50 9.04
N GLY A 35 -9.86 -4.09 7.89
CA GLY A 35 -10.62 -3.62 6.74
C GLY A 35 -10.46 -4.57 5.58
N ILE A 36 -11.57 -4.97 4.96
CA ILE A 36 -11.56 -5.88 3.81
C ILE A 36 -12.22 -5.20 2.62
N GLN A 37 -11.49 -5.10 1.51
CA GLN A 37 -12.03 -4.68 0.22
C GLN A 37 -12.26 -5.91 -0.67
N SER A 38 -13.45 -5.99 -1.27
CA SER A 38 -13.85 -7.09 -2.15
C SER A 38 -14.52 -6.56 -3.42
N SER A 39 -14.34 -7.26 -4.54
CA SER A 39 -15.09 -7.08 -5.78
C SER A 39 -15.73 -8.41 -6.17
N GLY A 40 -17.06 -8.46 -6.19
CA GLY A 40 -17.80 -9.72 -6.31
C GLY A 40 -17.40 -10.71 -5.21
N PHE A 41 -16.99 -11.92 -5.61
CA PHE A 41 -16.49 -12.96 -4.70
C PHE A 41 -14.99 -12.85 -4.40
N ASN A 42 -14.27 -11.93 -5.04
CA ASN A 42 -12.81 -11.80 -4.91
C ASN A 42 -12.44 -10.75 -3.85
N ARG A 43 -11.61 -11.14 -2.88
CA ARG A 43 -11.00 -10.20 -1.92
C ARG A 43 -9.80 -9.51 -2.58
N LEU A 44 -9.85 -8.19 -2.73
CA LEU A 44 -8.81 -7.40 -3.38
C LEU A 44 -7.69 -6.97 -2.42
N SER A 45 -8.05 -6.57 -1.20
CA SER A 45 -7.11 -5.99 -0.26
C SER A 45 -7.55 -6.21 1.18
N THR A 46 -6.58 -6.45 2.05
CA THR A 46 -6.76 -6.47 3.50
C THR A 46 -5.91 -5.36 4.12
N LEU A 47 -6.54 -4.54 4.96
CA LEU A 47 -5.88 -3.54 5.79
C LEU A 47 -6.02 -3.91 7.25
N ARG A 48 -4.96 -3.68 8.03
CA ARG A 48 -5.02 -3.68 9.48
C ARG A 48 -4.55 -2.33 9.99
N VAL A 49 -5.36 -1.70 10.82
CA VAL A 49 -5.04 -0.46 11.50
C VAL A 49 -5.05 -0.72 13.00
N THR A 50 -3.95 -0.46 13.66
CA THR A 50 -3.85 -0.52 15.10
C THR A 50 -3.71 0.89 15.64
N TRP A 51 -4.56 1.26 16.58
CA TRP A 51 -4.41 2.47 17.38
C TRP A 51 -3.86 2.09 18.75
N ARG A 52 -2.83 2.81 19.19
CA ARG A 52 -2.27 2.67 20.54
C ARG A 52 -2.17 4.02 21.21
N CYS A 53 -2.47 4.09 22.49
CA CYS A 53 -2.19 5.22 23.34
C CYS A 53 -1.27 4.77 24.47
N ILE A 54 -0.03 5.25 24.47
CA ILE A 54 0.97 4.96 25.51
C ILE A 54 1.42 6.31 26.05
N ASN A 55 1.32 6.49 27.38
CA ASN A 55 1.71 7.73 28.06
C ASN A 55 1.09 8.99 27.42
N GLY A 56 -0.20 8.92 27.06
CA GLY A 56 -0.93 10.03 26.41
C GLY A 56 -0.58 10.26 24.94
N THR A 57 0.36 9.51 24.36
CA THR A 57 0.73 9.64 22.95
C THR A 57 -0.01 8.61 22.10
N ALA A 58 -0.90 9.11 21.25
CA ALA A 58 -1.61 8.29 20.26
C ALA A 58 -0.71 7.99 19.06
N THR A 59 -0.66 6.73 18.66
CA THR A 59 0.05 6.24 17.46
C THR A 59 -0.86 5.32 16.67
N TYR A 60 -0.81 5.47 15.35
CA TYR A 60 -1.52 4.65 14.37
C TYR A 60 -0.51 3.84 13.58
N GLU A 61 -0.73 2.53 13.56
CA GLU A 61 0.03 1.59 12.75
C GLU A 61 -0.89 1.04 11.65
N ALA A 62 -0.52 1.22 10.39
CA ALA A 62 -1.28 0.70 9.25
C ALA A 62 -0.46 -0.36 8.51
N LYS A 63 -1.06 -1.52 8.27
CA LYS A 63 -0.50 -2.63 7.49
C LYS A 63 -1.43 -3.02 6.36
N SER A 64 -0.85 -3.49 5.26
CA SER A 64 -1.58 -3.97 4.10
C SER A 64 -1.08 -5.32 3.62
N ALA A 65 -2.03 -6.13 3.19
CA ALA A 65 -1.80 -7.40 2.53
C ALA A 65 -2.71 -7.50 1.29
N GLY A 66 -2.27 -8.29 0.31
CA GLY A 66 -2.99 -8.54 -0.93
C GLY A 66 -4.09 -9.62 -0.78
N TYR A 67 -4.17 -10.49 -1.78
CA TYR A 67 -5.20 -11.52 -1.93
C TYR A 67 -5.02 -12.67 -0.92
N GLY A 68 -5.66 -12.56 0.25
CA GLY A 68 -5.80 -13.66 1.20
C GLY A 68 -5.76 -13.23 2.67
N THR A 69 -6.50 -13.96 3.53
CA THR A 69 -6.51 -13.75 4.99
C THR A 69 -5.21 -14.18 5.67
N LYS A 70 -4.41 -15.01 5.00
CA LYS A 70 -3.08 -15.47 5.46
C LYS A 70 -1.92 -14.85 4.68
N SER A 71 -2.20 -13.90 3.80
CA SER A 71 -1.13 -13.24 3.04
C SER A 71 -0.21 -12.50 4.00
N PRO A 72 1.13 -12.61 3.83
CA PRO A 72 2.06 -11.86 4.66
C PRO A 72 1.82 -10.36 4.46
N TRP A 73 1.98 -9.60 5.55
CA TRP A 73 1.95 -8.14 5.49
C TRP A 73 3.07 -7.67 4.56
N LYS A 74 2.69 -6.90 3.54
CA LYS A 74 3.63 -6.43 2.51
C LYS A 74 4.37 -5.18 2.95
N HIS A 75 3.70 -4.32 3.72
CA HIS A 75 4.32 -3.14 4.29
C HIS A 75 3.58 -2.72 5.57
N GLU A 76 4.29 -1.99 6.43
CA GLU A 76 3.74 -1.37 7.62
C GLU A 76 4.24 0.06 7.76
N THR A 77 3.38 0.93 8.26
CA THR A 77 3.71 2.34 8.55
C THR A 77 3.20 2.71 9.93
N LYS A 78 3.91 3.60 10.62
CA LYS A 78 3.58 4.08 11.97
C LYS A 78 3.61 5.60 11.97
N GLU A 79 2.49 6.22 12.34
CA GLU A 79 2.32 7.67 12.30
C GLU A 79 1.45 8.17 13.46
N ARG A 80 1.48 9.47 13.73
CA ARG A 80 0.68 10.09 14.80
C ARG A 80 -0.80 10.26 14.45
N THR A 81 -1.17 10.15 13.17
CA THR A 81 -2.56 10.28 12.72
C THR A 81 -2.94 9.17 11.75
N LEU A 82 -4.21 8.76 11.79
CA LEU A 82 -4.74 7.73 10.91
C LEU A 82 -4.57 8.09 9.42
N ALA A 83 -4.92 9.31 9.06
CA ALA A 83 -4.81 9.78 7.68
C ALA A 83 -3.36 9.75 7.17
N LYS A 84 -2.39 10.12 8.02
CA LYS A 84 -0.99 10.08 7.65
C LYS A 84 -0.48 8.65 7.53
N ALA A 85 -0.85 7.74 8.44
CA ALA A 85 -0.47 6.32 8.33
C ALA A 85 -0.94 5.71 6.99
N LEU A 86 -2.21 5.91 6.64
CA LEU A 86 -2.77 5.41 5.38
C LEU A 86 -2.12 6.07 4.14
N ARG A 87 -1.85 7.38 4.20
CA ARG A 87 -1.15 8.09 3.12
C ARG A 87 0.28 7.60 2.94
N SER A 88 1.03 7.41 4.03
CA SER A 88 2.40 6.87 3.98
C SER A 88 2.43 5.47 3.35
N LEU A 89 1.41 4.65 3.63
CA LEU A 89 1.27 3.33 3.04
C LEU A 89 0.97 3.38 1.53
N GLN A 90 0.07 4.27 1.10
CA GLN A 90 -0.18 4.52 -0.33
C GLN A 90 1.07 5.05 -1.05
N GLU A 91 1.79 5.97 -0.40
CA GLU A 91 3.03 6.55 -0.91
C GLU A 91 4.11 5.50 -1.13
N HIS A 92 4.27 4.58 -0.18
CA HIS A 92 5.18 3.45 -0.32
C HIS A 92 4.88 2.64 -1.59
N TYR A 93 3.62 2.26 -1.81
CA TYR A 93 3.25 1.49 -3.01
C TYR A 93 3.42 2.27 -4.31
N ARG A 94 3.16 3.58 -4.29
CA ARG A 94 3.43 4.45 -5.43
C ARG A 94 4.92 4.49 -5.79
N ARG A 95 5.79 4.61 -4.79
CA ARG A 95 7.25 4.58 -4.99
C ARG A 95 7.70 3.25 -5.56
N MET A 96 7.28 2.13 -4.97
CA MET A 96 7.59 0.79 -5.48
C MET A 96 7.15 0.61 -6.94
N ALA A 97 5.96 1.09 -7.31
CA ALA A 97 5.48 1.01 -8.69
C ALA A 97 6.37 1.83 -9.66
N ASN A 98 6.82 3.01 -9.24
CA ASN A 98 7.71 3.85 -10.05
C ASN A 98 9.10 3.21 -10.19
N ASP A 99 9.63 2.61 -9.13
CA ASP A 99 10.92 1.92 -9.14
C ASP A 99 10.87 0.75 -10.13
N TYR A 100 9.84 -0.09 -10.05
CA TYR A 100 9.67 -1.22 -10.97
C TYR A 100 9.43 -0.78 -12.42
N ARG A 101 8.67 0.30 -12.64
CA ARG A 101 8.52 0.88 -13.98
C ARG A 101 9.86 1.35 -14.56
N SER A 102 10.70 1.97 -13.73
CA SER A 102 12.02 2.45 -14.16
C SER A 102 12.94 1.29 -14.54
N LEU A 103 12.90 0.20 -13.77
CA LEU A 103 13.63 -1.04 -14.09
C LEU A 103 13.13 -1.69 -15.40
N GLU A 104 11.82 -1.73 -15.61
CA GLU A 104 11.23 -2.21 -16.87
C GLU A 104 11.72 -1.38 -18.07
N GLN A 105 11.70 -0.05 -17.97
CA GLN A 105 12.17 0.84 -19.02
C GLN A 105 13.65 0.63 -19.33
N ALA A 106 14.49 0.41 -18.31
CA ALA A 106 15.90 0.11 -18.51
C ALA A 106 16.09 -1.21 -19.30
N LEU A 107 15.31 -2.25 -18.99
CA LEU A 107 15.34 -3.51 -19.74
C LEU A 107 14.84 -3.35 -21.18
N GLN A 108 13.81 -2.55 -21.41
CA GLN A 108 13.31 -2.22 -22.75
C GLN A 108 14.35 -1.47 -23.57
N ALA A 109 15.00 -0.45 -22.98
CA ALA A 109 16.06 0.31 -23.62
C ALA A 109 17.24 -0.59 -24.01
N GLY A 110 17.63 -1.51 -23.12
CA GLY A 110 18.68 -2.50 -23.40
C GLY A 110 18.33 -3.48 -24.54
N ARG A 111 17.04 -3.68 -24.86
CA ARG A 111 16.62 -4.47 -26.04
C ARG A 111 16.70 -3.66 -27.34
N ALA A 112 16.35 -2.38 -27.29
CA ALA A 112 16.34 -1.51 -28.46
C ALA A 112 17.74 -1.23 -29.02
N SER A 113 18.79 -1.34 -28.20
CA SER A 113 20.17 -1.00 -28.57
C SER A 113 20.92 -2.06 -29.41
N ASN A 114 20.25 -3.13 -29.86
CA ASN A 114 20.87 -4.14 -30.74
C ASN A 114 20.44 -4.08 -32.21
N GLU A 115 19.54 -3.16 -32.59
CA GLU A 115 19.31 -2.82 -34.00
C GLU A 115 20.24 -1.65 -34.37
N ARG A 116 21.51 -1.95 -34.68
CA ARG A 116 22.22 -1.06 -35.60
C ARG A 116 21.50 -1.18 -36.95
N PRO A 117 21.04 -0.09 -37.57
CA PRO A 117 20.77 -0.15 -39.00
C PRO A 117 22.09 -0.54 -39.65
N ALA A 118 22.12 -1.70 -40.31
CA ALA A 118 23.23 -2.06 -41.18
C ALA A 118 23.34 -0.94 -42.21
N THR A 119 24.33 -0.07 -42.02
CA THR A 119 24.66 0.99 -42.96
C THR A 119 24.92 0.31 -44.29
N ALA A 120 23.98 0.45 -45.22
CA ALA A 120 24.21 0.20 -46.63
C ALA A 120 25.25 1.24 -47.08
N ALA A 121 26.52 0.88 -46.93
CA ALA A 121 27.60 1.48 -47.69
C ALA A 121 27.77 0.61 -48.94
N ASP A 122 26.93 0.87 -49.93
CA ASP A 122 27.29 0.67 -51.32
C ASP A 122 26.73 1.82 -52.14
N GLU A 123 27.46 2.12 -53.22
CA GLU A 123 27.17 3.05 -54.31
C GLU A 123 27.73 4.49 -54.20
N GLY A 124 28.91 4.66 -54.84
CA GLY A 124 29.20 5.82 -55.68
C GLY A 124 30.51 6.56 -55.38
N GLU A 125 31.55 6.38 -56.21
CA GLU A 125 31.99 7.38 -57.22
C GLU A 125 33.49 7.25 -57.59
N VAL A 126 33.71 7.08 -58.91
CA VAL A 126 34.91 7.12 -59.80
C VAL A 126 36.04 6.08 -59.70
#